data_AF-A0A4U5PG84-F1
#
_entry.id   AF-A0A4U5PG84-F1
#
_cell.length_a   1.000
_cell.length_b   1.000
_cell.length_c   1.000
_cell.angle_alpha   90.00
_cell.angle_beta   90.00
_cell.angle_gamma   90.00
#
_symmetry.space_group_name_H-M   'P 1'
#
loop_
_entity.id
_entity.type
_entity.pdbx_description
1 polymer ?
#
loop_
_entity_poly.entity_id
_entity_poly.type
_entity_poly.pdbx_seq_one_letter_code
_entity_poly.pdbx_strand_id
1 'polypeptide(L)'
;MFLGPLVFAALVASVASYDVTFQRCETVVNAAYLKNVQNYAGDLQNFRNFYHGECNFFLRDPGQPSGLGGCCFLLYYKNEAQMRADYVNRVPTAIMCKSLKQC
;
A
#
# COMPACT_ATOMS: atom_id res chain seq x y z
N MET A 1 9.15 -13.07 54.97
CA MET A 1 8.88 -11.84 54.22
C MET A 1 9.50 -11.97 52.84
N PHE A 2 8.64 -11.86 51.82
CA PHE A 2 8.91 -11.61 50.39
C PHE A 2 9.86 -12.53 49.61
N LEU A 3 9.24 -13.53 48.99
CA LEU A 3 9.62 -14.09 47.69
C LEU A 3 9.78 -12.95 46.67
N GLY A 4 10.95 -12.89 46.03
CA GLY A 4 11.26 -11.93 44.97
C GLY A 4 10.31 -12.09 43.77
N PRO A 5 9.79 -10.99 43.22
CA PRO A 5 8.72 -11.01 42.25
C PRO A 5 9.23 -11.15 40.81
N LEU A 6 8.37 -11.76 39.98
CA LEU A 6 8.10 -11.39 38.59
C LEU A 6 9.26 -11.64 37.61
N VAL A 7 9.22 -12.75 36.86
CA VAL A 7 8.39 -12.89 35.64
C VAL A 7 8.64 -11.70 34.72
N PHE A 8 9.29 -11.95 33.58
CA PHE A 8 8.67 -11.84 32.26
C PHE A 8 9.78 -11.99 31.24
N ALA A 9 9.80 -13.17 30.63
CA ALA A 9 10.18 -13.41 29.26
C ALA A 9 10.29 -12.11 28.45
N ALA A 10 11.52 -11.65 28.24
CA ALA A 10 11.83 -10.86 27.07
C ALA A 10 11.77 -11.80 25.86
N LEU A 11 10.56 -12.26 25.52
CA LEU A 11 10.18 -12.40 24.13
C LEU A 11 10.38 -10.99 23.55
N VAL A 12 11.59 -10.70 23.11
CA VAL A 12 11.78 -9.85 21.95
C VAL A 12 11.10 -10.62 20.83
N ALA A 13 9.77 -10.48 20.77
CA ALA A 13 9.03 -10.65 19.55
C ALA A 13 9.79 -9.78 18.57
N SER A 14 10.46 -10.44 17.64
CA SER A 14 10.86 -9.87 16.38
C SER A 14 9.61 -9.18 15.83
N VAL A 15 9.46 -7.90 16.15
CA VAL A 15 8.53 -7.03 15.46
C VAL A 15 9.05 -7.09 14.03
N ALA A 16 8.42 -7.96 13.24
CA ALA A 16 8.65 -8.02 11.81
C ALA A 16 8.52 -6.56 11.39
N SER A 17 9.65 -5.95 11.02
CA SER A 17 9.72 -4.57 10.58
C SER A 17 8.67 -4.45 9.51
N TYR A 18 7.53 -3.84 9.85
CA TYR A 18 6.40 -3.78 8.96
C TYR A 18 6.87 -2.92 7.82
N ASP A 19 7.14 -3.57 6.69
CA ASP A 19 7.99 -3.01 5.65
C ASP A 19 7.39 -1.67 5.20
N VAL A 20 8.17 -0.60 5.27
CA VAL A 20 7.69 0.77 4.95
C VAL A 20 7.13 0.80 3.52
N THR A 21 7.74 0.01 2.65
CA THR A 21 7.25 -0.37 1.32
C THR A 21 5.81 -0.86 1.34
N PHE A 22 5.52 -1.84 2.20
CA PHE A 22 4.23 -2.47 2.30
C PHE A 22 3.18 -1.49 2.81
N GLN A 23 3.50 -0.69 3.83
CA GLN A 23 2.60 0.36 4.33
C GLN A 23 2.25 1.39 3.26
N ARG A 24 3.23 1.82 2.48
CA ARG A 24 3.01 2.77 1.38
C ARG A 24 2.14 2.15 0.29
N CYS A 25 2.37 0.88 -0.06
CA CYS A 25 1.49 0.17 -0.99
C CYS A 25 0.05 0.14 -0.47
N GLU A 26 -0.16 -0.25 0.79
CA GLU A 26 -1.51 -0.33 1.36
C GLU A 26 -2.18 1.05 1.36
N THR A 27 -1.44 2.10 1.68
CA THR A 27 -1.93 3.49 1.64
C THR A 27 -2.40 3.87 0.24
N VAL A 28 -1.60 3.62 -0.79
CA VAL A 28 -1.96 3.92 -2.19
C VAL A 28 -3.18 3.11 -2.64
N VAL A 29 -3.17 1.79 -2.41
CA VAL A 29 -4.22 0.89 -2.87
C VAL A 29 -5.54 1.13 -2.13
N ASN A 30 -5.50 1.39 -0.82
CA ASN A 30 -6.71 1.74 -0.06
C ASN A 30 -7.29 3.08 -0.50
N ALA A 31 -6.46 4.11 -0.74
CA ALA A 31 -6.94 5.38 -1.29
C ALA A 31 -7.61 5.19 -2.66
N ALA A 32 -7.05 4.31 -3.49
CA ALA A 32 -7.62 3.97 -4.78
C ALA A 32 -8.98 3.26 -4.66
N TYR A 33 -9.11 2.31 -3.72
CA TYR A 33 -10.38 1.65 -3.40
C TYR A 33 -11.45 2.62 -2.91
N LEU A 34 -11.11 3.57 -2.03
CA LEU A 34 -12.03 4.59 -1.54
C LEU A 34 -12.56 5.51 -2.65
N LYS A 35 -11.78 5.68 -3.72
CA LYS A 35 -12.14 6.47 -4.91
C LYS A 35 -12.74 5.63 -6.04
N ASN A 36 -13.14 4.39 -5.76
CA ASN A 36 -13.77 3.47 -6.71
C ASN A 36 -12.94 3.21 -7.98
N VAL A 37 -11.61 3.04 -7.83
CA VAL A 37 -10.70 2.74 -8.95
C VAL A 37 -11.13 1.53 -9.79
N GLN A 38 -11.90 0.61 -9.21
CA GLN A 38 -12.44 -0.57 -9.91
C GLN A 38 -13.28 -0.20 -11.14
N ASN A 39 -13.95 0.97 -11.12
CA ASN A 39 -14.72 1.47 -12.25
C ASN A 39 -13.85 1.81 -13.46
N TYR A 40 -12.56 2.07 -13.24
CA TYR A 40 -11.59 2.41 -14.28
C TYR A 40 -10.72 1.22 -14.68
N ALA A 41 -10.72 0.11 -13.92
CA ALA A 41 -9.83 -1.03 -14.18
C ALA A 41 -10.03 -1.66 -15.57
N GLY A 42 -11.22 -1.58 -16.15
CA GLY A 42 -11.52 -2.03 -17.51
C GLY A 42 -10.98 -1.12 -18.62
N ASP A 43 -10.76 0.16 -18.35
CA ASP A 43 -10.31 1.17 -19.32
C ASP A 43 -8.88 1.62 -18.99
N LEU A 44 -7.94 1.24 -19.85
CA LEU A 44 -6.52 1.53 -19.66
C LEU A 44 -6.23 3.04 -19.51
N GLN A 45 -6.87 3.88 -20.32
CA GLN A 45 -6.59 5.31 -20.32
C GLN A 45 -7.12 5.96 -19.04
N ASN A 46 -8.34 5.61 -18.64
CA ASN A 46 -8.93 6.13 -17.41
C ASN A 46 -8.21 5.61 -16.16
N PHE A 47 -7.74 4.35 -16.17
CA PHE A 47 -6.91 3.80 -15.09
C PHE A 47 -5.60 4.58 -14.93
N ARG A 48 -4.91 4.86 -16.04
CA ARG A 48 -3.67 5.66 -16.04
C ARG A 48 -3.92 7.09 -15.57
N ASN A 49 -4.97 7.73 -16.07
CA ASN A 49 -5.33 9.10 -15.68
C ASN A 49 -5.63 9.18 -14.18
N PHE A 50 -6.37 8.20 -13.65
CA PHE A 50 -6.65 8.07 -12.22
C PHE A 50 -5.35 8.02 -11.41
N TYR A 51 -4.46 7.05 -11.69
CA TYR A 51 -3.22 6.90 -10.94
C TYR A 51 -2.28 8.09 -11.11
N HIS A 52 -2.18 8.66 -12.31
CA HIS A 52 -1.36 9.84 -12.53
C HIS A 52 -1.84 11.03 -11.69
N GLY A 53 -3.16 11.23 -11.56
CA GLY A 53 -3.75 12.24 -10.68
C GLY A 53 -3.47 11.98 -9.21
N GLU A 54 -3.73 10.76 -8.74
CA GLU A 54 -3.52 10.37 -7.34
C GLU A 54 -2.05 10.44 -6.91
N CYS A 55 -1.13 9.93 -7.72
CA CYS A 55 0.29 9.96 -7.39
C CYS A 55 0.84 11.41 -7.38
N ASN A 56 0.36 12.28 -8.27
CA ASN A 56 0.70 13.71 -8.24
C ASN A 56 0.13 14.40 -6.99
N PHE A 57 -1.08 14.04 -6.56
CA PHE A 57 -1.64 14.54 -5.31
C PHE A 57 -0.74 14.16 -4.12
N PHE A 58 -0.34 12.89 -4.00
CA PHE A 58 0.56 12.44 -2.94
C PHE A 58 1.96 13.08 -2.97
N LEU A 59 2.46 13.48 -4.15
CA LEU A 59 3.72 14.23 -4.24
C LEU A 59 3.62 15.65 -3.67
N ARG A 60 2.42 16.24 -3.71
CA ARG A 60 2.19 17.64 -3.34
C ARG A 60 1.60 17.83 -1.95
N ASP A 61 1.00 16.78 -1.38
CA ASP A 61 0.37 16.81 -0.07
C ASP A 61 1.41 16.66 1.06
N PRO A 62 1.69 17.72 1.85
CA PRO A 62 2.65 17.66 2.95
C PRO A 62 2.18 16.78 4.12
N GLY A 63 0.89 16.38 4.14
CA GLY A 63 0.34 15.46 5.13
C GLY A 63 0.67 13.99 4.87
N GLN A 64 1.25 13.65 3.71
CA GLN A 64 1.57 12.27 3.36
C GLN A 64 2.99 11.86 3.77
N PRO A 65 3.23 10.56 4.02
CA PRO A 65 4.57 10.04 4.22
C PRO A 65 5.50 10.41 3.05
N SER A 66 6.72 10.86 3.37
CA SER A 66 7.72 11.18 2.35
C SER A 66 7.96 9.98 1.43
N GLY A 67 8.01 10.24 0.11
CA GLY A 67 8.19 9.22 -0.91
C GLY A 67 6.93 8.44 -1.30
N LEU A 68 5.76 8.73 -0.71
CA LEU A 68 4.50 8.05 -1.08
C LEU A 68 4.13 8.26 -2.55
N GLY A 69 4.18 9.50 -3.05
CA GLY A 69 3.88 9.78 -4.46
C GLY A 69 4.83 9.07 -5.43
N GLY A 70 6.13 9.00 -5.11
CA GLY A 70 7.11 8.25 -5.90
C GLY A 70 6.83 6.74 -5.89
N CYS A 71 6.51 6.17 -4.72
CA CYS A 71 6.06 4.80 -4.58
C CYS A 71 4.78 4.54 -5.41
N CYS A 72 3.79 5.43 -5.35
CA CYS A 72 2.56 5.35 -6.13
C CYS A 72 2.86 5.23 -7.64
N PHE A 73 3.72 6.10 -8.18
CA PHE A 73 4.15 6.04 -9.58
C PHE A 73 4.82 4.70 -9.91
N LEU A 74 5.80 4.29 -9.11
CA LEU A 74 6.50 3.01 -9.33
C LEU A 74 5.56 1.82 -9.32
N LEU A 75 4.63 1.82 -8.37
CA LEU A 75 3.69 0.74 -8.14
C LEU A 75 2.77 0.53 -9.35
N TYR A 76 2.14 1.59 -9.85
CA TYR A 76 1.26 1.45 -11.02
C TYR A 76 2.03 1.30 -12.33
N TYR A 77 3.15 1.99 -12.56
CA TYR A 77 3.90 1.87 -13.82
C TYR A 77 4.45 0.47 -14.02
N LYS A 78 4.96 -0.17 -12.96
CA LYS A 78 5.56 -1.50 -13.05
C LYS A 78 4.54 -2.64 -13.01
N ASN A 79 3.41 -2.43 -12.33
CA ASN A 79 2.45 -3.50 -12.09
C ASN A 79 1.06 -3.23 -12.70
N GLU A 80 0.95 -2.33 -13.67
CA GLU A 80 -0.31 -1.88 -14.27
C GLU A 80 -1.26 -3.04 -14.62
N ALA A 81 -0.75 -4.04 -15.35
CA ALA A 81 -1.56 -5.18 -15.78
C ALA A 81 -2.09 -6.00 -14.60
N GLN A 82 -1.22 -6.32 -13.62
CA GLN A 82 -1.58 -7.07 -12.43
C GLN A 82 -2.57 -6.29 -11.56
N MET A 83 -2.31 -5.00 -11.32
CA MET A 83 -3.20 -4.16 -10.52
C MET A 83 -4.59 -4.06 -11.13
N ARG A 84 -4.69 -3.87 -12.45
CA ARG A 84 -5.98 -3.86 -13.13
C ARG A 84 -6.72 -5.17 -12.95
N ALA A 85 -6.03 -6.30 -13.13
CA ALA A 85 -6.62 -7.63 -12.89
C ALA A 85 -7.08 -7.79 -11.43
N ASP A 86 -6.26 -7.38 -10.47
CA ASP A 86 -6.57 -7.44 -9.04
C ASP A 86 -7.78 -6.58 -8.67
N TYR A 87 -7.91 -5.37 -9.24
CA TYR A 87 -9.08 -4.50 -9.03
C TYR A 87 -10.36 -5.06 -9.64
N VAL A 88 -10.27 -5.66 -10.84
CA VAL A 88 -11.41 -6.37 -11.45
C VAL A 88 -11.86 -7.53 -10.56
N ASN A 89 -10.89 -8.27 -10.00
CA ASN A 89 -11.14 -9.42 -9.12
C ASN A 89 -11.42 -9.03 -7.66
N ARG A 90 -11.43 -7.73 -7.33
CA ARG A 90 -11.61 -7.20 -5.97
C ARG A 90 -10.67 -7.85 -4.94
N VAL A 91 -9.42 -8.08 -5.33
CA VAL A 91 -8.41 -8.70 -4.46
C VAL A 91 -8.18 -7.78 -3.25
N PRO A 92 -8.21 -8.31 -2.02
CA PRO A 92 -7.94 -7.50 -0.83
C PRO A 92 -6.59 -6.79 -0.88
N THR A 93 -6.55 -5.53 -0.42
CA THR A 93 -5.34 -4.67 -0.44
C THR A 93 -4.09 -5.37 0.09
N ALA A 94 -4.19 -6.04 1.24
CA ALA A 94 -3.05 -6.74 1.84
C ALA A 94 -2.50 -7.87 0.95
N ILE A 95 -3.36 -8.53 0.17
CA ILE A 95 -2.95 -9.58 -0.77
C ILE A 95 -2.32 -8.95 -2.01
N MET A 96 -2.93 -7.89 -2.55
CA MET A 96 -2.35 -7.12 -3.66
C MET A 96 -0.94 -6.64 -3.29
N CYS A 97 -0.77 -6.00 -2.14
CA CYS A 97 0.52 -5.45 -1.72
C CYS A 97 1.59 -6.52 -1.45
N LYS A 98 1.20 -7.74 -1.04
CA LYS A 98 2.14 -8.87 -0.94
C LYS A 98 2.61 -9.33 -2.32
N SER A 99 1.73 -9.30 -3.32
CA SER A 99 2.00 -9.77 -4.68
C SER A 99 2.76 -8.74 -5.54
N LEU A 100 2.42 -7.45 -5.40
CA LEU A 100 3.00 -6.36 -6.20
C LEU A 100 4.46 -6.06 -5.82
N LYS A 101 4.93 -6.58 -4.67
CA LYS A 101 6.32 -6.65 -4.18
C LYS A 101 7.15 -5.36 -4.26
N GLN A 102 6.56 -4.19 -4.47
CA GLN A 102 7.31 -3.01 -4.85
C GLN A 102 6.70 -1.73 -4.33
N CYS A 103 7.38 -1.23 -3.31
CA CYS A 103 7.74 0.14 -2.97
C CYS A 103 8.99 0.03 -2.07
#